data_AF-A0AAV2RC40-F1
#
_entry.id   AF-A0AAV2RC40-F1
#
_cell.length_a   1.000
_cell.length_b   1.000
_cell.length_c   1.000
_cell.angle_alpha   90.00
_cell.angle_beta   90.00
_cell.angle_gamma   90.00
#
_symmetry.space_group_name_H-M   'P 1'
#
loop_
_entity.id
_entity.type
_entity.pdbx_description
1 polymer ?
#
loop_
_entity_poly.entity_id
_entity_poly.type
_entity_poly.pdbx_seq_one_letter_code
_entity_poly.pdbx_strand_id
1 'polypeptide(L)'
;MNSPFKNQLIATFFSGIFQVGYITVWCMTSTVLPQITKDPTSPVYLTHDEASWFGSLPMLVGIPGSIIGGMLGERFGPRRVQMILVPILIVSHIMVYAASWEVVQLAGSAQLLLLASRVVQ
;
A
#
# COMPACT_ATOMS: atom_id res chain seq x y z
N MET A 1 -0.03 -31.32 -21.68
CA MET A 1 -1.38 -30.85 -22.00
C MET A 1 -1.79 -29.81 -20.95
N ASN A 2 -1.54 -28.53 -21.20
CA ASN A 2 -1.92 -27.45 -20.28
C ASN A 2 -3.41 -27.21 -20.42
N SER A 3 -4.23 -27.69 -19.48
CA SER A 3 -5.66 -27.39 -19.54
C SER A 3 -5.85 -25.87 -19.30
N PRO A 4 -6.67 -25.18 -20.11
CA PRO A 4 -6.91 -23.75 -19.95
C PRO A 4 -7.42 -23.40 -18.53
N PHE A 5 -8.15 -24.32 -17.91
CA PHE A 5 -8.61 -24.23 -16.53
C PHE A 5 -7.48 -24.09 -15.50
N LYS A 6 -6.41 -24.90 -15.63
CA LYS A 6 -5.25 -24.83 -14.72
C LYS A 6 -4.56 -23.47 -14.80
N ASN A 7 -4.42 -22.92 -16.01
CA ASN A 7 -3.78 -21.62 -16.20
C ASN A 7 -4.64 -20.46 -15.65
N GLN A 8 -5.96 -20.56 -15.74
CA GLN A 8 -6.89 -19.58 -15.16
C GLN A 8 -6.83 -19.58 -13.63
N LEU A 9 -6.84 -20.76 -13.00
CA LEU A 9 -6.72 -20.89 -11.54
C LEU A 9 -5.44 -20.21 -11.01
N ILE A 10 -4.31 -20.49 -11.66
CA ILE A 10 -3.03 -19.91 -11.30
C ILE A 10 -3.06 -18.37 -11.47
N ALA A 11 -3.60 -17.88 -12.59
CA ALA A 11 -3.69 -16.44 -12.84
C ALA A 11 -4.55 -15.70 -11.80
N THR A 12 -5.70 -16.26 -11.42
CA THR A 12 -6.57 -15.67 -10.39
C THR A 12 -5.90 -15.65 -9.03
N PHE A 13 -5.21 -16.73 -8.67
CA PHE A 13 -4.46 -16.82 -7.42
C PHE A 13 -3.39 -15.71 -7.31
N PHE A 14 -2.56 -15.54 -8.35
CA PHE A 14 -1.55 -14.49 -8.37
C PHE A 14 -2.14 -13.07 -8.43
N SER A 15 -3.27 -12.90 -9.12
CA SER A 15 -4.00 -11.62 -9.12
C SER A 15 -4.52 -11.27 -7.72
N GLY A 16 -4.96 -12.26 -6.95
CA GLY A 16 -5.36 -12.08 -5.55
C GLY A 16 -4.19 -11.64 -4.66
N ILE A 17 -3.00 -12.23 -4.82
CA ILE A 17 -1.80 -11.81 -4.07
C ILE A 17 -1.43 -10.36 -4.39
N PHE A 18 -1.46 -9.99 -5.68
CA PHE A 18 -1.25 -8.60 -6.10
C PHE A 18 -2.26 -7.65 -5.44
N GLN A 19 -3.53 -8.04 -5.39
CA GLN A 19 -4.59 -7.26 -4.77
C GLN A 19 -4.36 -7.07 -3.27
N VAL A 20 -3.95 -8.11 -2.55
CA VAL A 20 -3.59 -8.00 -1.12
C VAL A 20 -2.47 -6.99 -0.93
N GLY A 21 -1.38 -7.09 -1.70
CA GLY A 21 -0.27 -6.13 -1.61
C GLY A 21 -0.70 -4.70 -1.89
N TYR A 22 -1.58 -4.48 -2.86
CA TYR A 22 -2.14 -3.15 -3.13
C TYR A 22 -2.98 -2.61 -1.96
N ILE A 23 -3.84 -3.44 -1.36
CA ILE A 23 -4.73 -3.02 -0.26
C ILE A 23 -3.93 -2.75 1.03
N THR A 24 -2.83 -3.45 1.29
CA THR A 24 -2.02 -3.21 2.48
C THR A 24 -1.50 -1.77 2.54
N VAL A 25 -1.12 -1.17 1.40
CA VAL A 25 -0.66 0.23 1.35
C VAL A 25 -1.77 1.21 1.75
N TRP A 26 -3.03 0.90 1.44
CA TRP A 26 -4.18 1.70 1.87
C TRP A 26 -4.42 1.64 3.37
N CYS A 27 -4.22 0.47 3.97
CA CYS A 27 -4.40 0.27 5.41
C CYS A 27 -3.36 1.04 6.24
N MET A 28 -2.13 1.19 5.72
CA MET A 28 -1.02 1.85 6.43
C MET A 28 -1.33 3.30 6.81
N THR A 29 -2.09 4.04 6.00
CA THR A 29 -2.48 5.41 6.37
C THR A 29 -3.26 5.43 7.67
N SER A 30 -4.13 4.45 7.92
CA SER A 30 -4.93 4.39 9.15
C SER A 30 -4.10 4.10 10.41
N THR A 31 -3.00 3.38 10.28
CA THR A 31 -2.14 2.99 11.41
C THR A 31 -1.11 4.06 11.76
N VAL A 32 -0.61 4.78 10.75
CA VAL A 32 0.44 5.82 10.89
C VAL A 32 -0.13 7.17 11.31
N LEU A 33 -1.31 7.57 10.79
CA LEU A 33 -1.93 8.86 11.09
C LEU A 33 -2.05 9.18 12.60
N PRO A 34 -2.52 8.26 13.47
CA PRO A 34 -2.59 8.53 14.91
C PRO A 34 -1.21 8.62 15.57
N GLN A 35 -0.16 8.04 14.98
CA GLN A 35 1.20 8.12 15.52
C GLN A 35 1.82 9.48 15.24
N ILE A 36 1.61 10.02 14.04
CA ILE A 36 2.18 11.31 13.61
C ILE A 36 1.41 12.53 14.16
N THR A 37 0.17 12.37 14.60
CA THR A 37 -0.61 13.44 15.26
C THR A 37 -0.44 13.47 16.78
N LYS A 38 0.25 12.49 17.39
CA LYS A 38 0.34 12.35 18.86
C LYS A 38 1.37 13.27 19.52
N ASP A 39 2.51 13.50 18.87
CA ASP A 39 3.64 14.22 19.47
C ASP A 39 4.02 15.47 18.66
N PRO A 40 3.73 16.69 19.17
CA PRO A 40 4.06 17.96 18.52
C PRO A 40 5.58 18.21 18.40
N THR A 41 6.40 17.48 19.14
CA THR A 41 7.87 17.62 19.09
C THR A 41 8.51 16.75 18.01
N SER A 42 7.74 15.85 17.41
CA SER A 42 8.19 15.03 16.30
C SER A 42 8.45 15.88 15.05
N PRO A 43 9.55 15.64 14.31
CA PRO A 43 9.82 16.34 13.06
C PRO A 43 8.79 16.04 11.95
N VAL A 44 7.94 15.03 12.14
CA VAL A 44 6.90 14.60 11.19
C VAL A 44 5.49 14.82 11.76
N TYR A 45 5.33 15.78 12.67
CA TYR A 45 4.03 16.08 13.28
C TYR A 45 3.04 16.66 12.26
N LEU A 46 1.83 16.11 12.24
CA LEU A 46 0.69 16.68 11.47
C LEU A 46 -0.39 17.17 12.43
N THR A 47 -0.90 18.37 12.17
CA THR A 47 -2.10 18.88 12.83
C THR A 47 -3.34 18.06 12.45
N HIS A 48 -4.41 18.16 13.24
CA HIS A 48 -5.66 17.45 12.97
C HIS A 48 -6.26 17.78 11.59
N ASP A 49 -6.17 19.05 11.18
CA ASP A 49 -6.65 19.49 9.86
C ASP A 49 -5.79 18.90 8.74
N GLU A 50 -4.47 18.82 8.92
CA GLU A 50 -3.56 18.23 7.94
C GLU A 50 -3.74 16.72 7.80
N ALA A 51 -3.90 16.03 8.94
CA ALA A 51 -4.14 14.60 8.97
C ALA A 51 -5.45 14.23 8.24
N SER A 52 -6.50 15.07 8.35
CA SER A 52 -7.80 14.83 7.74
C SER A 52 -7.75 14.75 6.20
N TRP A 53 -7.11 15.74 5.55
CA TRP A 53 -7.00 15.71 4.09
C TRP A 53 -5.93 14.72 3.62
N PHE A 54 -4.87 14.50 4.40
CA PHE A 54 -3.85 13.49 4.10
C PHE A 54 -4.46 12.08 3.99
N GLY A 55 -5.35 11.72 4.93
CA GLY A 55 -6.11 10.47 4.88
C GLY A 55 -7.01 10.30 3.65
N SER A 56 -7.39 11.41 3.01
CA SER A 56 -8.29 11.44 1.86
C SER A 56 -7.55 11.33 0.51
N LEU A 57 -6.23 11.56 0.47
CA LEU A 57 -5.41 11.51 -0.74
C LEU A 57 -5.50 10.18 -1.51
N PRO A 58 -5.49 9.00 -0.87
CA PRO A 58 -5.61 7.73 -1.60
C PRO A 58 -6.91 7.63 -2.40
N MET A 59 -8.02 8.14 -1.85
CA MET A 59 -9.31 8.18 -2.56
C MET A 59 -9.27 9.17 -3.72
N LEU A 60 -8.66 10.34 -3.52
CA LEU A 60 -8.52 11.36 -4.55
C LEU A 60 -7.70 10.84 -5.74
N VAL A 61 -6.60 10.13 -5.48
CA VAL A 61 -5.72 9.56 -6.52
C VAL A 61 -6.31 8.27 -7.12
N GLY A 62 -7.12 7.53 -6.35
CA GLY A 62 -7.75 6.29 -6.78
C GLY A 62 -8.68 6.46 -7.99
N ILE A 63 -9.40 7.58 -8.08
CA ILE A 63 -10.31 7.88 -9.21
C ILE A 63 -9.56 7.98 -10.54
N PRO A 64 -8.59 8.91 -10.72
CA PRO A 64 -7.84 9.00 -11.97
C PRO A 64 -6.99 7.74 -12.21
N GLY A 65 -6.44 7.13 -11.15
CA GLY A 65 -5.70 5.87 -11.25
C GLY A 65 -6.53 4.73 -11.83
N SER A 66 -7.81 4.64 -11.46
CA SER A 66 -8.74 3.62 -11.98
C SER A 66 -9.06 3.83 -13.45
N ILE A 67 -9.26 5.08 -13.89
CA ILE A 67 -9.50 5.43 -15.30
C ILE A 67 -8.29 5.06 -16.15
N ILE A 68 -7.09 5.50 -15.73
CA ILE A 68 -5.84 5.20 -16.42
C ILE A 68 -5.58 3.69 -16.45
N GLY A 69 -5.83 3.00 -15.33
CA GLY A 69 -5.70 1.55 -15.23
C GLY A 69 -6.62 0.80 -16.19
N GLY A 70 -7.88 1.24 -16.31
CA GLY A 70 -8.83 0.70 -17.29
C GLY A 70 -8.35 0.87 -18.73
N MET A 71 -7.95 2.09 -19.10
CA MET A 71 -7.41 2.39 -20.44
C MET A 71 -6.17 1.56 -20.79
N LEU A 72 -5.24 1.42 -19.83
CA LEU A 72 -4.05 0.58 -19.98
C LEU A 72 -4.43 -0.90 -20.13
N GLY A 73 -5.40 -1.37 -19.35
CA GLY A 73 -5.91 -2.74 -19.38
C GLY A 73 -6.50 -3.11 -20.73
N GLU A 74 -7.29 -2.22 -21.33
CA GLU A 74 -7.86 -2.41 -22.67
C GLU A 74 -6.78 -2.38 -23.77
N ARG A 75 -5.81 -1.47 -23.66
CA ARG A 75 -4.79 -1.27 -24.70
C ARG A 75 -3.68 -2.34 -24.69
N PHE A 76 -3.20 -2.75 -23.52
CA PHE A 76 -2.04 -3.63 -23.39
C PHE A 76 -2.39 -5.03 -22.83
N GLY A 77 -3.63 -5.22 -22.37
CA GLY A 77 -4.07 -6.42 -21.70
C GLY A 77 -3.73 -6.43 -20.20
N PRO A 78 -4.63 -6.96 -19.35
CA PRO A 78 -4.51 -6.86 -17.89
C PRO A 78 -3.24 -7.50 -17.33
N ARG A 79 -2.79 -8.62 -17.91
CA ARG A 79 -1.58 -9.33 -17.47
C ARG A 79 -0.31 -8.50 -17.64
N ARG A 80 -0.16 -7.79 -18.76
CA ARG A 80 1.04 -6.98 -19.03
C ARG A 80 1.07 -5.75 -18.14
N VAL A 81 -0.09 -5.13 -17.94
CA VAL A 81 -0.23 -3.98 -17.03
C VAL A 81 0.12 -4.38 -15.60
N GLN A 82 -0.40 -5.50 -15.10
CA GLN A 82 -0.04 -6.02 -13.77
C GLN A 82 1.48 -6.25 -13.64
N MET A 83 2.13 -6.86 -14.63
CA MET A 83 3.59 -7.08 -14.60
C MET A 83 4.39 -5.78 -14.52
N ILE A 84 3.93 -4.70 -15.14
CA ILE A 84 4.57 -3.38 -15.09
C ILE A 84 4.33 -2.69 -13.74
N LEU A 85 3.16 -2.89 -13.13
CA LEU A 85 2.81 -2.29 -11.84
C LEU A 85 3.47 -3.00 -10.65
N VAL A 86 3.81 -4.29 -10.76
CA VAL A 86 4.45 -5.05 -9.67
C VAL A 86 5.77 -4.42 -9.20
N PRO A 87 6.73 -4.05 -10.07
CA PRO A 87 7.95 -3.35 -9.64
C PRO A 87 7.68 -2.05 -8.87
N ILE A 88 6.67 -1.28 -9.30
CA ILE A 88 6.27 -0.04 -8.62
C ILE A 88 5.74 -0.36 -7.22
N LEU A 89 4.91 -1.39 -7.07
CA LEU A 89 4.45 -1.86 -5.76
C LEU A 89 5.60 -2.37 -4.87
N ILE A 90 6.61 -3.03 -5.44
CA ILE A 90 7.78 -3.47 -4.67
C ILE A 90 8.54 -2.26 -4.14
N VAL A 91 8.81 -1.27 -4.98
CA VAL A 91 9.48 -0.03 -4.56
C VAL A 91 8.66 0.71 -3.51
N SER A 92 7.34 0.79 -3.65
CA SER A 92 6.48 1.44 -2.65
C SER A 92 6.55 0.74 -1.29
N HIS A 93 6.54 -0.60 -1.26
CA HIS A 93 6.68 -1.36 -0.02
C HIS A 93 8.07 -1.22 0.61
N ILE A 94 9.13 -1.18 -0.20
CA ILE A 94 10.50 -0.92 0.29
C ILE A 94 10.57 0.46 0.94
N MET A 95 9.96 1.48 0.32
CA MET A 95 9.92 2.83 0.89
C MET A 95 9.13 2.89 2.20
N VAL A 96 7.97 2.24 2.26
CA VAL A 96 7.18 2.14 3.50
C VAL A 96 7.97 1.44 4.60
N TYR A 97 8.68 0.35 4.26
CA TYR A 97 9.53 -0.36 5.22
C TYR A 97 10.67 0.54 5.72
N ALA A 98 11.37 1.23 4.83
CA ALA A 98 12.44 2.17 5.19
C ALA A 98 11.92 3.30 6.10
N ALA A 99 10.77 3.88 5.77
CA ALA A 99 10.14 4.92 6.60
C ALA A 99 9.74 4.38 7.99
N SER A 100 9.16 3.17 8.05
CA SER A 100 8.83 2.55 9.34
C SER A 100 10.07 2.23 10.19
N TRP A 101 11.19 1.90 9.55
CA TRP A 101 12.45 1.59 10.23
C TRP A 101 13.03 2.82 10.95
N GLU A 102 12.98 3.99 10.32
CA GLU A 102 13.40 5.26 10.94
C GLU A 102 12.53 5.61 12.16
N VAL A 103 11.21 5.45 12.05
CA VAL A 103 10.27 5.66 13.15
C VAL A 103 10.55 4.69 14.31
N VAL A 104 10.86 3.42 14.01
CA VAL A 104 11.20 2.39 15.00
C VAL A 104 12.52 2.68 15.71
N GLN A 105 13.53 3.21 15.01
CA GLN A 105 14.79 3.61 15.65
C GLN A 105 14.61 4.78 16.61
N LEU A 106 13.70 5.71 16.29
CA LEU A 106 13.36 6.85 17.14
C LEU A 106 12.47 6.48 18.33
N ALA A 107 11.57 5.50 18.18
CA ALA A 107 10.53 5.22 19.16
C ALA A 107 10.76 3.97 20.04
N GLY A 108 11.79 3.17 19.75
CA GLY A 108 12.18 1.99 20.52
C GLY A 108 11.39 0.70 20.16
N SER A 109 12.00 -0.46 20.46
CA SER A 109 11.58 -1.80 20.02
C SER A 109 10.14 -2.22 20.40
N ALA A 110 9.53 -1.57 21.39
CA ALA A 110 8.15 -1.83 21.81
C ALA A 110 7.11 -1.44 20.74
N GLN A 111 7.38 -0.40 19.93
CA GLN A 111 6.48 -0.02 18.84
C GLN A 111 6.57 -0.95 17.64
N LEU A 112 7.69 -1.64 17.45
CA LEU A 112 7.90 -2.64 16.41
C LEU A 112 6.97 -3.86 16.61
N LEU A 113 6.83 -4.30 17.87
CA LEU A 113 5.86 -5.34 18.27
C LEU A 113 4.41 -4.91 18.06
N LEU A 114 4.09 -3.64 18.28
CA LEU A 114 2.74 -3.08 18.04
C LEU A 114 2.44 -2.86 16.56
N LEU A 115 3.43 -2.48 15.74
CA LEU A 115 3.28 -2.39 14.29
C LEU A 115 3.12 -3.78 13.68
N ALA A 116 3.92 -4.77 14.12
CA ALA A 116 3.80 -6.16 13.70
C ALA A 116 2.43 -6.76 14.04
N SER A 117 1.84 -6.42 15.20
CA SER A 117 0.50 -6.90 15.56
C SER A 117 -0.62 -6.25 14.75
N ARG A 118 -0.43 -5.00 14.28
CA ARG A 118 -1.42 -4.29 13.46
C ARG A 118 -1.33 -4.56 11.96
N VAL A 119 -0.18 -5.03 11.47
CA VAL A 119 -0.05 -5.51 10.07
C VAL A 119 -0.74 -6.87 9.86
N VAL A 120 -1.01 -7.61 10.94
CA VAL A 120 -1.68 -8.92 10.92
C VAL A 120 -3.22 -8.80 11.05
N GLN A 121 -3.74 -7.63 11.40
CA GLN A 121 -5.19 -7.35 11.50
C GLN A 121 -5.69 -6.65 10.24
#